data_AF-A0A0R2SU64-F1
#
_entry.id   AF-A0A0R2SU64-F1
#
_cell.length_a   1.000
_cell.length_b   1.000
_cell.length_c   1.000
_cell.angle_alpha   90.00
_cell.angle_beta   90.00
_cell.angle_gamma   90.00
#
_symmetry.space_group_name_H-M   'P 1'
#
loop_
_entity.id
_entity.type
_entity.pdbx_description
1 polymer ?
#
loop_
_entity_poly.entity_id
_entity_poly.type
_entity_poly.pdbx_seq_one_letter_code
_entity_poly.pdbx_strand_id
1 'polypeptide(L)'
;MSPPIQLGAAFANFQALEAAGVAGANTIGGVFYFTNAFDTITEGFDIVASYPIDFGDAGTTRLSAAINYTTNEFDSDASKFLNAEDRSDFVNGDPEWRGIFTGIHNVGDFNIIARLSWFGESTNSNSGGTGPGGLRFQELPNFFQTDLEAQWQINDMFQLSAGGRNIFDEYPDRDNISDFCCGRIYSSGTVVPWQGGYYYARLRADF
;
A
#
# COMPACT_ATOMS: atom_id res chain seq x y z
N MET A 1 -17.13 12.48 -8.31
CA MET A 1 -17.92 13.52 -8.97
C MET A 1 -17.30 13.55 -10.32
N SER A 2 -17.88 12.71 -11.16
CA SER A 2 -17.74 12.74 -12.61
C SER A 2 -17.85 14.17 -13.11
N PRO A 3 -17.65 14.42 -14.42
CA PRO A 3 -17.92 15.74 -14.95
C PRO A 3 -19.36 16.04 -14.58
N PRO A 4 -19.78 17.29 -14.43
CA PRO A 4 -21.18 17.56 -14.60
C PRO A 4 -21.51 17.18 -16.05
N ILE A 5 -21.85 15.90 -16.25
CA ILE A 5 -22.86 15.53 -17.19
C ILE A 5 -24.02 16.38 -16.70
N GLN A 6 -24.26 17.46 -17.42
CA GLN A 6 -25.39 18.32 -17.20
C GLN A 6 -26.59 17.37 -17.21
N LEU A 7 -27.11 17.02 -16.02
CA LEU A 7 -28.03 15.89 -15.86
C LEU A 7 -29.26 16.06 -16.77
N GLY A 8 -29.59 17.32 -17.09
CA GLY A 8 -30.59 17.67 -18.11
C GLY A 8 -30.22 17.28 -19.54
N ALA A 9 -28.97 17.40 -19.98
CA ALA A 9 -28.54 17.05 -21.34
C ALA A 9 -28.44 15.54 -21.55
N ALA A 10 -27.93 14.77 -20.56
CA ALA A 10 -27.91 13.32 -20.68
C ALA A 10 -29.31 12.69 -20.60
N PHE A 11 -30.17 13.20 -19.72
CA PHE A 11 -31.57 12.75 -19.68
C PHE A 11 -32.33 13.13 -20.95
N ALA A 12 -32.09 14.32 -21.52
CA ALA A 12 -32.65 14.70 -22.82
C ALA A 12 -32.14 13.81 -23.97
N ASN A 13 -30.85 13.44 -23.97
CA ASN A 13 -30.29 12.52 -24.96
C ASN A 13 -30.87 11.11 -24.83
N PHE A 14 -31.09 10.63 -23.61
CA PHE A 14 -31.82 9.38 -23.35
C PHE A 14 -33.23 9.43 -23.94
N GLN A 15 -34.00 10.48 -23.65
CA GLN A 15 -35.36 10.66 -24.17
C GLN A 15 -35.37 10.74 -25.71
N ALA A 16 -34.36 11.37 -26.31
CA ALA A 16 -34.24 11.47 -27.76
C ALA A 16 -33.96 10.09 -28.40
N LEU A 17 -33.10 9.27 -27.80
CA LEU A 17 -32.81 7.91 -28.27
C LEU A 17 -34.02 6.98 -28.13
N GLU A 18 -34.77 7.12 -27.03
CA GLU A 18 -36.02 6.39 -26.81
C GLU A 18 -37.08 6.81 -27.83
N ALA A 19 -37.29 8.12 -28.03
CA ALA A 19 -38.23 8.66 -29.02
C ALA A 19 -37.86 8.30 -30.46
N ALA A 20 -36.57 8.14 -30.76
CA ALA A 20 -36.07 7.68 -32.05
C ALA A 20 -36.22 6.16 -32.26
N GLY A 21 -36.73 5.41 -31.27
CA GLY A 21 -36.94 3.96 -31.36
C GLY A 21 -35.65 3.14 -31.37
N VAL A 22 -34.55 3.68 -30.84
CA VAL A 22 -33.28 2.96 -30.75
C VAL A 22 -33.44 1.79 -29.77
N ALA A 23 -33.35 0.56 -30.30
CA ALA A 23 -33.52 -0.65 -29.51
C ALA A 23 -32.54 -0.69 -28.33
N GLY A 24 -33.08 -0.88 -27.11
CA GLY A 24 -32.29 -0.95 -25.88
C GLY A 24 -31.94 0.41 -25.25
N ALA A 25 -32.33 1.56 -25.84
CA ALA A 25 -32.06 2.88 -25.25
C ALA A 25 -32.56 3.01 -23.80
N ASN A 26 -33.74 2.47 -23.52
CA ASN A 26 -34.36 2.44 -22.18
C ASN A 26 -33.62 1.55 -21.16
N THR A 27 -32.65 0.76 -21.60
CA THR A 27 -31.83 -0.12 -20.74
C THR A 27 -30.47 0.50 -20.40
N ILE A 28 -30.11 1.63 -21.01
CA ILE A 28 -28.81 2.28 -20.80
C ILE A 28 -28.86 3.12 -19.53
N GLY A 29 -28.29 2.60 -18.43
CA GLY A 29 -28.11 3.33 -17.17
C GLY A 29 -26.91 4.29 -17.15
N GLY A 30 -26.02 4.18 -18.14
CA GLY A 30 -24.83 5.01 -18.28
C GLY A 30 -23.93 4.52 -19.42
N VAL A 31 -23.06 5.40 -19.91
CA VAL A 31 -22.03 5.08 -20.90
C VAL A 31 -20.67 5.27 -20.26
N PHE A 32 -19.90 4.18 -20.19
CA PHE A 32 -18.51 4.20 -19.74
C PHE A 32 -17.61 4.17 -20.96
N TYR A 33 -16.63 5.05 -20.99
CA TYR A 33 -15.64 5.14 -22.06
C TYR A 33 -14.29 5.51 -21.45
N PHE A 34 -13.22 5.05 -22.08
CA PHE A 34 -11.87 5.45 -21.70
C PHE A 34 -11.53 6.78 -22.39
N THR A 35 -10.88 7.68 -21.67
CA THR A 35 -10.40 8.96 -22.18
C THR A 35 -9.11 9.34 -21.46
N ASN A 36 -8.28 10.16 -22.10
CA ASN A 36 -7.23 10.88 -21.40
C ASN A 36 -7.92 11.97 -20.58
N ALA A 37 -7.94 11.82 -19.26
CA ALA A 37 -8.81 12.59 -18.37
C ALA A 37 -8.06 13.73 -17.67
N PHE A 38 -6.86 13.46 -17.19
CA PHE A 38 -6.02 14.38 -16.45
C PHE A 38 -4.58 13.86 -16.46
N ASP A 39 -3.64 14.79 -16.33
CA ASP A 39 -2.22 14.55 -16.14
C ASP A 39 -1.86 14.56 -14.63
N THR A 40 -0.87 13.76 -14.27
CA THR A 40 -0.34 13.63 -12.89
C THR A 40 1.18 13.68 -12.92
N ILE A 41 1.78 14.22 -11.86
CA ILE A 41 3.22 14.14 -11.62
C ILE A 41 3.45 13.22 -10.42
N THR A 42 4.36 12.26 -10.61
CA THR A 42 4.88 11.40 -9.55
C THR A 42 6.38 11.60 -9.53
N GLU A 43 6.91 12.07 -8.41
CA GLU A 43 8.34 12.36 -8.26
C GLU A 43 8.85 11.86 -6.91
N GLY A 44 10.16 11.69 -6.81
CA GLY A 44 10.74 11.04 -5.65
C GLY A 44 12.20 10.71 -5.80
N PHE A 45 12.75 10.05 -4.78
CA PHE A 45 14.10 9.52 -4.80
C PHE A 45 14.22 8.22 -4.01
N ASP A 46 15.24 7.45 -4.35
CA ASP A 46 15.59 6.20 -3.69
C ASP A 46 17.01 6.26 -3.14
N ILE A 47 17.19 5.80 -1.91
CA ILE A 47 18.49 5.61 -1.27
C ILE A 47 18.64 4.14 -0.95
N VAL A 48 19.66 3.51 -1.55
CA VAL A 48 20.03 2.12 -1.27
C VAL A 48 21.47 2.07 -0.80
N ALA A 49 21.69 1.51 0.38
CA ALA A 49 23.00 1.36 0.98
C ALA A 49 23.20 -0.06 1.53
N SER A 50 24.43 -0.54 1.44
CA SER A 50 24.84 -1.81 2.05
C SER A 50 26.23 -1.65 2.64
N TYR A 51 26.42 -2.14 3.86
CA TYR A 51 27.70 -2.05 4.56
C TYR A 51 28.01 -3.38 5.27
N PRO A 52 29.13 -4.04 4.92
CA PRO A 52 29.62 -5.18 5.67
C PRO A 52 30.39 -4.71 6.91
N ILE A 53 30.16 -5.38 8.03
CA ILE A 53 30.87 -5.18 9.30
C ILE A 53 31.48 -6.52 9.68
N ASP A 54 32.79 -6.54 9.91
CA ASP A 54 33.51 -7.69 10.42
C ASP A 54 33.76 -7.52 11.92
N PHE A 55 33.25 -8.46 12.72
CA PHE A 55 33.43 -8.49 14.18
C PHE A 55 34.49 -9.50 14.61
N GLY A 56 35.32 -10.01 13.69
CA GLY A 56 36.34 -11.01 13.95
C GLY A 56 35.71 -12.35 14.34
N ASP A 57 36.09 -12.88 15.50
CA ASP A 57 35.59 -14.17 16.00
C ASP A 57 34.07 -14.18 16.25
N ALA A 58 33.47 -13.01 16.42
CA ALA A 58 32.02 -12.86 16.55
C ALA A 58 31.28 -12.87 15.20
N GLY A 59 31.98 -13.04 14.08
CA GLY A 59 31.37 -13.21 12.75
C GLY A 59 31.19 -11.91 11.97
N THR A 60 30.39 -11.96 10.91
CA THR A 60 30.20 -10.84 9.97
C THR A 60 28.73 -10.44 9.90
N THR A 61 28.45 -9.13 9.90
CA THR A 61 27.11 -8.59 9.65
C THR A 61 27.10 -7.82 8.35
N ARG A 62 26.17 -8.12 7.46
CA ARG A 62 25.81 -7.24 6.36
C ARG A 62 24.56 -6.46 6.73
N LEU A 63 24.72 -5.15 6.90
CA LEU A 63 23.59 -4.22 7.03
C LEU A 63 23.22 -3.71 5.64
N SER A 64 21.92 -3.63 5.36
CA SER A 64 21.38 -3.04 4.15
C SER A 64 20.15 -2.21 4.48
N ALA A 65 20.00 -1.09 3.78
CA ALA A 65 18.86 -0.20 3.89
C ALA A 65 18.42 0.20 2.47
N ALA A 66 17.12 0.17 2.21
CA ALA A 66 16.50 0.80 1.05
C ALA A 66 15.38 1.70 1.55
N ILE A 67 15.45 2.98 1.20
CA ILE A 67 14.48 4.01 1.59
C ILE A 67 14.00 4.69 0.31
N ASN A 68 12.69 4.80 0.16
CA ASN A 68 12.03 5.50 -0.93
C ASN A 68 11.25 6.69 -0.36
N TYR A 69 11.31 7.81 -1.07
CA TYR A 69 10.40 8.95 -0.91
C TYR A 69 9.69 9.17 -2.25
N THR A 70 8.37 9.17 -2.27
CA THR A 70 7.56 9.38 -3.48
C THR A 70 6.34 10.26 -3.17
N THR A 71 6.09 11.28 -3.96
CA THR A 71 4.88 12.11 -3.91
C THR A 71 4.05 11.94 -5.18
N ASN A 72 2.74 12.17 -5.08
CA ASN A 72 1.83 12.19 -6.21
C ASN A 72 1.02 13.48 -6.21
N GLU A 73 0.92 14.14 -7.37
CA GLU A 73 0.07 15.32 -7.53
C GLU A 73 -0.62 15.34 -8.90
N PHE A 74 -1.68 16.15 -9.00
CA PHE A 74 -2.36 16.40 -10.27
C PHE A 74 -1.74 17.61 -10.97
N ASP A 75 -1.27 17.43 -12.21
CA ASP A 75 -0.72 18.49 -13.06
C ASP A 75 -1.82 19.21 -13.88
N SER A 76 -3.04 18.67 -13.84
CA SER A 76 -4.21 19.25 -14.49
C SER A 76 -5.48 19.04 -13.66
N ASP A 77 -6.55 19.75 -13.99
CA ASP A 77 -7.80 19.67 -13.22
C ASP A 77 -8.52 18.32 -13.39
N ALA A 78 -8.34 17.44 -12.40
CA ALA A 78 -9.04 16.15 -12.31
C ALA A 78 -10.45 16.25 -11.70
N SER A 79 -10.91 17.43 -11.25
CA SER A 79 -12.22 17.60 -10.59
C SER A 79 -13.41 17.26 -11.48
N LYS A 80 -13.19 17.35 -12.79
CA LYS A 80 -14.14 16.92 -13.80
C LYS A 80 -14.21 15.40 -13.88
N PHE A 81 -13.34 14.60 -13.29
CA PHE A 81 -13.38 13.13 -13.47
C PHE A 81 -13.44 12.38 -12.16
N LEU A 82 -12.91 12.98 -11.09
CA LEU A 82 -12.75 12.39 -9.77
C LEU A 82 -13.54 13.20 -8.72
N ASN A 83 -14.16 12.55 -7.71
CA ASN A 83 -14.73 13.28 -6.56
C ASN A 83 -13.59 13.94 -5.74
N ALA A 84 -13.97 14.63 -4.66
CA ALA A 84 -13.00 15.16 -3.72
C ALA A 84 -12.21 14.04 -3.00
N GLU A 85 -12.85 12.90 -2.70
CA GLU A 85 -12.28 11.75 -2.00
C GLU A 85 -11.18 11.07 -2.83
N ASP A 86 -11.50 10.59 -4.03
CA ASP A 86 -10.59 10.04 -5.04
C ASP A 86 -9.37 10.93 -5.27
N ARG A 87 -9.56 12.26 -5.32
CA ARG A 87 -8.45 13.22 -5.47
C ARG A 87 -7.59 13.32 -4.22
N SER A 88 -8.21 13.29 -3.04
CA SER A 88 -7.50 13.30 -1.76
C SER A 88 -6.70 12.02 -1.57
N ASP A 89 -7.32 10.86 -1.79
CA ASP A 89 -6.68 9.57 -1.58
C ASP A 89 -5.59 9.30 -2.63
N PHE A 90 -5.73 9.80 -3.86
CA PHE A 90 -4.67 9.70 -4.87
C PHE A 90 -3.36 10.38 -4.41
N VAL A 91 -3.48 11.52 -3.73
CA VAL A 91 -2.33 12.30 -3.27
C VAL A 91 -1.79 11.77 -1.94
N ASN A 92 -2.68 11.39 -1.01
CA ASN A 92 -2.31 11.16 0.39
C ASN A 92 -2.53 9.71 0.88
N GLY A 93 -3.19 8.85 0.12
CA GLY A 93 -3.63 7.53 0.57
C GLY A 93 -2.48 6.55 0.80
N ASP A 94 -1.40 6.71 0.02
CA ASP A 94 -0.16 5.94 0.17
C ASP A 94 0.90 6.72 0.97
N PRO A 95 1.70 6.05 1.82
CA PRO A 95 2.82 6.70 2.50
C PRO A 95 3.85 7.24 1.52
N GLU A 96 4.24 8.51 1.70
CA GLU A 96 5.32 9.10 0.89
C GLU A 96 6.67 8.43 1.18
N TRP A 97 6.91 8.07 2.45
CA TRP A 97 8.13 7.41 2.89
C TRP A 97 7.93 5.91 3.08
N ARG A 98 8.86 5.12 2.56
CA ARG A 98 8.93 3.67 2.81
C ARG A 98 10.37 3.25 3.02
N GLY A 99 10.60 2.34 3.96
CA GLY A 99 11.93 1.86 4.30
C GLY A 99 11.95 0.35 4.54
N ILE A 100 13.05 -0.29 4.16
CA ILE A 100 13.37 -1.66 4.55
C ILE A 100 14.82 -1.72 4.99
N PHE A 101 15.02 -2.16 6.22
CA PHE A 101 16.33 -2.32 6.85
C PHE A 101 16.53 -3.80 7.12
N THR A 102 17.64 -4.37 6.67
CA THR A 102 17.94 -5.79 6.83
C THR A 102 19.36 -5.95 7.35
N GLY A 103 19.50 -6.68 8.47
CA GLY A 103 20.77 -7.17 8.98
C GLY A 103 20.85 -8.67 8.80
N ILE A 104 21.93 -9.15 8.17
CA ILE A 104 22.25 -10.57 8.07
C ILE A 104 23.57 -10.80 8.79
N HIS A 105 23.53 -11.56 9.86
CA HIS A 105 24.70 -11.90 10.66
C HIS A 105 25.06 -13.37 10.48
N ASN A 106 26.33 -13.64 10.19
CA ASN A 106 26.88 -15.00 10.07
C ASN A 106 27.95 -15.20 11.14
N VAL A 107 27.79 -16.23 11.97
CA VAL A 107 28.76 -16.58 13.02
C VAL A 107 28.79 -18.09 13.23
N GLY A 108 29.96 -18.70 13.00
CA GLY A 108 30.10 -20.15 13.00
C GLY A 108 29.08 -20.82 12.08
N ASP A 109 28.30 -21.74 12.63
CA ASP A 109 27.26 -22.49 11.93
C ASP A 109 25.89 -21.78 11.90
N PHE A 110 25.81 -20.52 12.36
CA PHE A 110 24.57 -19.76 12.45
C PHE A 110 24.50 -18.65 11.41
N ASN A 111 23.31 -18.49 10.84
CA ASN A 111 22.91 -17.33 10.04
C ASN A 111 21.64 -16.72 10.65
N ILE A 112 21.67 -15.44 10.98
CA ILE A 112 20.55 -14.71 11.58
C ILE A 112 20.17 -13.56 10.66
N ILE A 113 18.89 -13.46 10.32
CA ILE A 113 18.34 -12.38 9.51
C ILE A 113 17.32 -11.62 10.34
N ALA A 114 17.55 -10.33 10.54
CA ALA A 114 16.55 -9.41 11.10
C ALA A 114 16.17 -8.38 10.04
N ARG A 115 14.87 -8.11 9.90
CA ARG A 115 14.35 -7.09 8.98
C ARG A 115 13.35 -6.19 9.69
N LEU A 116 13.49 -4.89 9.47
CA LEU A 116 12.51 -3.88 9.83
C LEU A 116 11.95 -3.26 8.54
N SER A 117 10.66 -3.37 8.32
CA SER A 117 9.94 -2.61 7.29
C SER A 117 9.26 -1.43 7.95
N TRP A 118 9.39 -0.26 7.37
CA TRP A 118 8.80 0.99 7.83
C TRP A 118 7.95 1.59 6.72
N PHE A 119 6.75 2.02 7.08
CA PHE A 119 5.84 2.77 6.24
C PHE A 119 5.57 4.09 6.96
N GLY A 120 5.77 5.20 6.26
CA GLY A 120 5.49 6.53 6.77
C GLY A 120 4.00 6.75 7.03
N GLU A 121 3.68 7.94 7.50
CA GLU A 121 2.29 8.37 7.63
C GLU A 121 1.60 8.48 6.26
N SER A 122 0.30 8.26 6.26
CA SER A 122 -0.59 8.51 5.12
C SER A 122 -1.93 9.01 5.62
N THR A 123 -2.80 9.48 4.73
CA THR A 123 -4.13 9.96 5.09
C THR A 123 -5.20 9.31 4.21
N ASN A 124 -6.15 8.66 4.87
CA ASN A 124 -7.38 8.19 4.21
C ASN A 124 -8.47 9.27 4.30
N SER A 125 -9.32 9.35 3.29
CA SER A 125 -10.46 10.26 3.29
C SER A 125 -11.79 9.56 3.01
N ASN A 126 -12.90 10.17 3.43
CA ASN A 126 -14.23 9.70 3.12
C ASN A 126 -15.24 10.85 3.13
N SER A 127 -16.21 10.81 2.22
CA SER A 127 -17.31 11.76 2.15
C SER A 127 -18.19 11.85 3.41
N GLY A 128 -18.89 13.00 3.55
CA GLY A 128 -19.84 13.25 4.63
C GLY A 128 -19.23 13.88 5.88
N GLY A 129 -18.14 14.62 5.71
CA GLY A 129 -17.48 15.41 6.77
C GLY A 129 -17.61 16.91 6.59
N THR A 130 -16.96 17.65 7.48
CA THR A 130 -16.90 19.13 7.47
C THR A 130 -15.56 19.67 6.96
N GLY A 131 -14.66 18.80 6.52
CA GLY A 131 -13.37 19.19 5.95
C GLY A 131 -13.47 19.66 4.50
N PRO A 132 -12.33 20.04 3.87
CA PRO A 132 -12.27 20.39 2.46
C PRO A 132 -12.96 19.35 1.57
N GLY A 133 -13.76 19.80 0.61
CA GLY A 133 -14.52 18.89 -0.28
C GLY A 133 -15.67 18.13 0.40
N GLY A 134 -16.01 18.45 1.65
CA GLY A 134 -17.03 17.73 2.43
C GLY A 134 -16.53 16.37 2.94
N LEU A 135 -15.22 16.25 3.16
CA LEU A 135 -14.55 15.01 3.56
C LEU A 135 -14.30 14.96 5.08
N ARG A 136 -14.21 13.73 5.58
CA ARG A 136 -13.54 13.34 6.84
C ARG A 136 -12.15 12.82 6.47
N PHE A 137 -11.20 12.99 7.37
CA PHE A 137 -9.82 12.53 7.18
C PHE A 137 -9.40 11.68 8.37
N GLN A 138 -8.70 10.59 8.09
CA GLN A 138 -8.02 9.75 9.05
C GLN A 138 -6.54 9.75 8.72
N GLU A 139 -5.74 10.33 9.60
CA GLU A 139 -4.29 10.17 9.56
C GLU A 139 -3.94 8.76 10.05
N LEU A 140 -3.17 8.04 9.23
CA LEU A 140 -2.62 6.73 9.52
C LEU A 140 -1.15 6.96 9.90
N PRO A 141 -0.75 6.65 11.15
CA PRO A 141 0.59 6.95 11.63
C PRO A 141 1.63 6.01 11.03
N ASN A 142 2.90 6.30 11.34
CA ASN A 142 4.03 5.43 11.00
C ASN A 142 3.78 3.98 11.43
N PHE A 143 3.98 3.03 10.51
CA PHE A 143 3.83 1.60 10.75
C PHE A 143 5.16 0.87 10.62
N PHE A 144 5.42 -0.05 11.54
CA PHE A 144 6.65 -0.84 11.58
C PHE A 144 6.35 -2.33 11.64
N GLN A 145 7.02 -3.11 10.79
CA GLN A 145 6.95 -4.56 10.81
C GLN A 145 8.34 -5.16 11.00
N THR A 146 8.48 -6.03 11.99
CA THR A 146 9.74 -6.74 12.26
C THR A 146 9.65 -8.20 11.87
N ASP A 147 10.61 -8.68 11.08
CA ASP A 147 10.80 -10.09 10.77
C ASP A 147 12.13 -10.57 11.37
N LEU A 148 12.17 -11.84 11.80
CA LEU A 148 13.37 -12.47 12.34
C LEU A 148 13.44 -13.94 11.90
N GLU A 149 14.60 -14.39 11.42
CA GLU A 149 14.88 -15.78 11.12
C GLU A 149 16.27 -16.15 11.64
N ALA A 150 16.39 -17.33 12.24
CA ALA A 150 17.67 -17.95 12.58
C ALA A 150 17.79 -19.29 11.86
N GLN A 151 18.96 -19.54 11.33
CA GLN A 151 19.33 -20.79 10.67
C GLN A 151 20.55 -21.38 11.36
N TRP A 152 20.56 -22.70 11.52
CA TRP A 152 21.66 -23.46 12.09
C TRP A 152 22.04 -24.60 11.15
N GLN A 153 23.29 -24.59 10.70
CA GLN A 153 23.90 -25.70 9.98
C GLN A 153 24.30 -26.78 10.99
N ILE A 154 23.55 -27.89 11.03
CA ILE A 154 23.79 -28.96 12.01
C ILE A 154 25.01 -29.79 11.59
N ASN A 155 25.13 -30.06 10.30
CA ASN A 155 26.25 -30.75 9.64
C ASN A 155 26.13 -30.55 8.12
N ASP A 156 27.01 -31.17 7.32
CA ASP A 156 27.03 -31.02 5.85
C ASP A 156 25.71 -31.43 5.15
N MET A 157 24.84 -32.20 5.80
CA MET A 157 23.57 -32.67 5.21
C MET A 157 22.36 -31.89 5.70
N PHE A 158 22.33 -31.44 6.96
CA PHE A 158 21.12 -30.92 7.59
C PHE A 158 21.25 -29.46 8.03
N GLN A 159 20.23 -28.68 7.67
CA GLN A 159 20.07 -27.28 8.10
C GLN A 159 18.67 -27.07 8.69
N LEU A 160 18.62 -26.50 9.88
CA LEU A 160 17.37 -26.10 10.54
C LEU A 160 17.19 -24.59 10.44
N SER A 161 15.99 -24.13 10.09
CA SER A 161 15.60 -22.72 10.14
C SER A 161 14.36 -22.57 11.03
N ALA A 162 14.32 -21.52 11.85
CA ALA A 162 13.15 -21.10 12.59
C ALA A 162 13.02 -19.58 12.49
N GLY A 163 11.82 -19.09 12.20
CA GLY A 163 11.61 -17.67 12.00
C GLY A 163 10.16 -17.24 12.08
N GLY A 164 9.98 -15.93 12.05
CA GLY A 164 8.68 -15.30 11.97
C GLY A 164 8.72 -14.01 11.16
N ARG A 165 7.60 -13.70 10.52
CA ARG A 165 7.30 -12.42 9.90
C ARG A 165 6.31 -11.68 10.78
N ASN A 166 6.47 -10.37 10.90
CA ASN A 166 5.67 -9.55 11.81
C ASN A 166 5.65 -10.15 13.24
N ILE A 167 6.83 -10.34 13.83
CA ILE A 167 6.99 -11.09 15.09
C ILE A 167 6.29 -10.44 16.29
N PHE A 168 5.90 -9.17 16.16
CA PHE A 168 5.17 -8.40 17.17
C PHE A 168 3.65 -8.35 16.93
N ASP A 169 3.15 -9.03 15.89
CA ASP A 169 1.72 -9.08 15.56
C ASP A 169 1.09 -7.69 15.40
N GLU A 170 1.78 -6.80 14.67
CA GLU A 170 1.31 -5.44 14.38
C GLU A 170 0.29 -5.43 13.23
N TYR A 171 -0.68 -4.51 13.29
CA TYR A 171 -1.73 -4.33 12.29
C TYR A 171 -1.87 -2.85 11.91
N PRO A 172 -2.31 -2.53 10.68
CA PRO A 172 -2.64 -1.16 10.32
C PRO A 172 -3.78 -0.63 11.20
N ASP A 173 -3.90 0.69 11.26
CA ASP A 173 -4.99 1.32 12.00
C ASP A 173 -6.35 0.95 11.42
N ARG A 174 -7.32 0.77 12.33
CA ARG A 174 -8.70 0.48 11.97
C ARG A 174 -9.39 1.73 11.47
N ASP A 175 -10.36 1.56 10.58
CA ASP A 175 -11.20 2.67 10.11
C ASP A 175 -11.89 3.40 11.25
N ASN A 176 -11.77 4.73 11.25
CA ASN A 176 -12.45 5.62 12.18
C ASN A 176 -13.31 6.69 11.46
N ILE A 177 -13.33 6.69 10.13
CA ILE A 177 -14.11 7.61 9.30
C ILE A 177 -15.27 6.92 8.56
N SER A 178 -15.52 5.65 8.85
CA SER A 178 -16.62 4.85 8.27
C SER A 178 -16.53 4.77 6.74
N ASP A 179 -15.30 4.73 6.24
CA ASP A 179 -15.00 4.52 4.81
C ASP A 179 -15.25 3.07 4.40
N PHE A 180 -14.95 2.12 5.28
CA PHE A 180 -15.10 0.72 4.98
C PHE A 180 -16.45 0.18 5.44
N CYS A 181 -16.99 -0.75 4.66
CA CYS A 181 -18.27 -1.38 4.91
C CYS A 181 -18.17 -2.91 4.83
N CYS A 182 -19.30 -3.59 5.06
CA CYS A 182 -19.44 -5.03 4.82
C CYS A 182 -18.44 -5.92 5.60
N GLY A 183 -18.06 -5.50 6.82
CA GLY A 183 -17.16 -6.26 7.70
C GLY A 183 -15.66 -6.02 7.48
N ARG A 184 -15.30 -5.07 6.61
CA ARG A 184 -13.91 -4.62 6.44
C ARG A 184 -13.47 -3.78 7.64
N ILE A 185 -12.35 -4.18 8.25
CA ILE A 185 -11.76 -3.50 9.42
C ILE A 185 -10.61 -2.58 9.00
N TYR A 186 -9.86 -2.98 7.98
CA TYR A 186 -8.73 -2.26 7.42
C TYR A 186 -9.01 -1.89 5.96
N SER A 187 -8.32 -0.86 5.44
CA SER A 187 -8.41 -0.50 4.03
C SER A 187 -7.98 -1.68 3.16
N SER A 188 -8.63 -1.90 2.01
CA SER A 188 -8.14 -2.91 1.04
C SER A 188 -7.16 -2.34 0.03
N GLY A 189 -7.05 -1.01 -0.04
CA GLY A 189 -6.03 -0.33 -0.82
C GLY A 189 -4.72 -0.14 -0.06
N THR A 190 -4.68 -0.44 1.26
CA THR A 190 -3.47 -0.20 2.05
C THR A 190 -2.28 -1.03 1.54
N VAL A 191 -1.14 -0.36 1.45
CA VAL A 191 0.16 -0.99 1.21
C VAL A 191 0.73 -1.69 2.45
N VAL A 192 0.12 -1.47 3.63
CA VAL A 192 0.54 -2.05 4.90
C VAL A 192 -0.04 -3.47 5.05
N PRO A 193 0.79 -4.49 5.39
CA PRO A 193 0.29 -5.85 5.61
C PRO A 193 -0.67 -5.95 6.80
N TRP A 194 -1.75 -6.71 6.65
CA TRP A 194 -2.78 -6.94 7.66
C TRP A 194 -2.93 -8.43 8.02
N GLN A 195 -1.90 -9.22 7.71
CA GLN A 195 -1.89 -10.69 7.85
C GLN A 195 -1.45 -11.17 9.26
N GLY A 196 -1.15 -10.25 10.18
CA GLY A 196 -0.68 -10.58 11.52
C GLY A 196 0.69 -11.26 11.54
N GLY A 197 1.04 -11.84 12.69
CA GLY A 197 2.24 -12.64 12.89
C GLY A 197 2.20 -13.99 12.19
N TYR A 198 3.27 -14.35 11.48
CA TYR A 198 3.43 -15.65 10.83
C TYR A 198 4.73 -16.31 11.25
N TYR A 199 4.65 -17.48 11.89
CA TYR A 199 5.80 -18.22 12.43
C TYR A 199 5.96 -19.57 11.74
N TYR A 200 7.20 -20.01 11.56
CA TYR A 200 7.50 -21.25 10.85
C TYR A 200 8.83 -21.87 11.29
N ALA A 201 8.97 -23.16 10.97
CA ALA A 201 10.23 -23.90 11.05
C ALA A 201 10.42 -24.71 9.76
N ARG A 202 11.66 -24.88 9.34
CA ARG A 202 12.04 -25.59 8.11
C ARG A 202 13.27 -26.45 8.37
N LEU A 203 13.22 -27.71 7.95
CA LEU A 203 14.39 -28.60 7.88
C LEU A 203 14.74 -28.81 6.41
N ARG A 204 15.98 -28.52 6.02
CA ARG A 204 16.55 -28.85 4.72
C ARG A 204 17.52 -30.03 4.88
N ALA A 205 17.48 -30.94 3.92
CA ALA A 205 18.39 -32.07 3.80
C ALA A 205 18.98 -32.09 2.38
N ASP A 206 20.31 -32.05 2.25
CA ASP A 206 21.04 -32.12 0.98
C ASP A 206 21.91 -33.40 0.98
N PHE A 207 21.80 -34.23 -0.07
CA PHE A 207 22.40 -35.57 -0.19
C PHE A 207 23.05 -35.81 -1.56
#